data_AF-A0A1M6E165-F1
#
_entry.id   AF-A0A1M6E165-F1
#
_cell.length_a   1.000
_cell.length_b   1.000
_cell.length_c   1.000
_cell.angle_alpha   90.00
_cell.angle_beta   90.00
_cell.angle_gamma   90.00
#
_symmetry.space_group_name_H-M   'P 1'
#
loop_
_entity.id
_entity.type
_entity.pdbx_description
1 polymer ?
#
loop_
_entity_poly.entity_id
_entity_poly.type
_entity_poly.pdbx_seq_one_letter_code
_entity_poly.pdbx_strand_id
1 'polypeptide(L)'
;MTSNSFILLLSILLLTTTVSCESSQSQEQKQPNFIVIFADDLGYGDLGIFGHPTIKTPSLDRMAVEGQKWTNFYVAAPVCTPSRAGLLTGRLPIRSGMCSDKRRVLFPDSNGGLPQSEITIARALKGNGYQTAAIGKWHLGHKSPHLPTDHGFDSYFGIPYSNDMDKVESTNHFTLAENERYQAYNVPLMRDTEIIERPADQRTITKRYTEEAVSKIKSMKDEPFFIYLAHSLPHIPLFRSEEFKNASLAGFTAM
;
A
#
# COMPACT_ATOMS: atom_id res chain seq x y z
N MET A 1 -68.91 -57.95 48.49
CA MET A 1 -68.42 -56.90 49.40
C MET A 1 -66.90 -57.00 49.38
N THR A 2 -66.27 -56.35 48.38
CA THR A 2 -65.46 -55.11 48.52
C THR A 2 -64.07 -55.43 49.11
N SER A 3 -63.00 -55.46 48.30
CA SER A 3 -62.15 -54.29 47.94
C SER A 3 -60.77 -54.49 48.64
N ASN A 4 -59.57 -54.24 48.12
CA ASN A 4 -59.11 -53.64 46.87
C ASN A 4 -57.66 -54.10 46.64
N SER A 5 -57.33 -54.35 45.38
CA SER A 5 -55.97 -54.50 44.86
C SER A 5 -55.21 -53.17 44.92
N PHE A 6 -53.93 -53.18 45.29
CA PHE A 6 -53.01 -52.07 45.07
C PHE A 6 -51.76 -52.57 44.35
N ILE A 7 -51.81 -52.53 43.02
CA ILE A 7 -50.65 -52.67 42.14
C ILE A 7 -50.04 -51.28 42.03
N LEU A 8 -48.85 -51.09 42.59
CA LEU A 8 -48.08 -49.86 42.50
C LEU A 8 -47.38 -49.82 41.12
N LEU A 9 -48.04 -49.24 40.12
CA LEU A 9 -47.41 -48.93 38.82
C LEU A 9 -46.52 -47.70 39.00
N LEU A 10 -45.20 -47.93 39.10
CA LEU A 10 -44.19 -46.89 39.08
C LEU A 10 -43.97 -46.43 37.63
N SER A 11 -44.67 -45.38 37.22
CA SER A 11 -44.49 -44.71 35.93
C SER A 11 -43.15 -43.95 35.93
N ILE A 12 -42.11 -44.57 35.38
CA ILE A 12 -40.84 -43.91 35.06
C ILE A 12 -41.09 -42.98 33.87
N LEU A 13 -41.25 -41.69 34.17
CA LEU A 13 -41.27 -40.62 33.18
C LEU A 13 -39.84 -40.42 32.66
N LEU A 14 -39.49 -41.07 31.55
CA LEU A 14 -38.26 -40.77 30.80
C LEU A 14 -38.38 -39.35 30.25
N LEU A 15 -37.84 -38.37 30.98
CA LEU A 15 -37.58 -37.03 30.47
C LEU A 15 -36.44 -37.13 29.46
N THR A 16 -36.77 -37.32 28.19
CA THR A 16 -35.82 -37.13 27.08
C THR A 16 -35.50 -35.64 26.98
N THR A 17 -34.48 -35.18 27.71
CA THR A 17 -33.87 -33.88 27.46
C THR A 17 -33.12 -33.98 26.15
N THR A 18 -33.77 -33.58 25.06
CA THR A 18 -33.08 -33.25 23.82
C THR A 18 -32.17 -32.07 24.12
N VAL A 19 -30.90 -32.36 24.40
CA VAL A 19 -29.83 -31.35 24.37
C VAL A 19 -29.77 -30.90 22.91
N SER A 20 -30.50 -29.82 22.61
CA SER A 20 -30.30 -29.06 21.38
C SER A 20 -28.86 -28.56 21.44
N CYS A 21 -27.98 -29.26 20.75
CA CYS A 21 -26.65 -28.78 20.43
C CYS A 21 -26.87 -27.56 19.55
N GLU A 22 -26.92 -26.38 20.17
CA GLU A 22 -26.80 -25.13 19.46
C GLU A 22 -25.46 -25.18 18.75
N SER A 23 -25.50 -25.52 17.47
CA SER A 23 -24.37 -25.36 16.57
C SER A 23 -23.96 -23.90 16.69
N SER A 24 -22.90 -23.65 17.46
CA SER A 24 -22.24 -22.36 17.47
C SER A 24 -21.90 -22.09 16.02
N GLN A 25 -22.63 -21.18 15.37
CA GLN A 25 -22.20 -20.61 14.11
C GLN A 25 -20.81 -20.05 14.39
N SER A 26 -19.78 -20.78 13.97
CA SER A 26 -18.43 -20.24 13.89
C SER A 26 -18.58 -18.96 13.11
N GLN A 27 -18.41 -17.81 13.76
CA GLN A 27 -18.28 -16.57 13.02
C GLN A 27 -17.12 -16.82 12.06
N GLU A 28 -17.44 -16.92 10.78
CA GLU A 28 -16.46 -17.06 9.72
C GLU A 28 -15.46 -15.92 9.94
N GLN A 29 -14.26 -16.28 10.39
CA GLN A 29 -13.29 -15.31 10.86
C GLN A 29 -12.80 -14.59 9.60
N LYS A 30 -13.47 -13.48 9.26
CA LYS A 30 -13.21 -12.75 8.03
C LYS A 30 -11.74 -12.36 8.00
N GLN A 31 -11.07 -12.79 6.93
CA GLN A 31 -9.70 -12.39 6.68
C GLN A 31 -9.61 -10.86 6.62
N PRO A 32 -8.60 -10.24 7.24
CA PRO A 32 -8.47 -8.79 7.26
C PRO A 32 -8.08 -8.25 5.88
N ASN A 33 -8.39 -6.99 5.63
CA ASN A 33 -7.85 -6.27 4.48
C ASN A 33 -6.53 -5.59 4.85
N PHE A 34 -5.55 -5.64 3.96
CA PHE A 34 -4.25 -4.99 4.15
C PHE A 34 -4.12 -3.77 3.25
N ILE A 35 -3.80 -2.62 3.82
CA ILE A 35 -3.44 -1.42 3.06
C ILE A 35 -2.11 -0.92 3.60
N VAL A 36 -1.08 -0.94 2.74
CA VAL A 36 0.24 -0.40 3.05
C VAL A 36 0.39 0.93 2.33
N ILE A 37 0.38 2.02 3.10
CA ILE A 37 0.69 3.36 2.59
C ILE A 37 2.18 3.59 2.75
N PHE A 38 2.89 3.82 1.64
CA PHE A 38 4.33 3.96 1.61
C PHE A 38 4.74 5.28 0.94
N ALA A 39 5.09 6.28 1.77
CA ALA A 39 5.58 7.57 1.32
C ALA A 39 7.03 7.48 0.82
N ASP A 40 7.49 8.52 0.12
CA ASP A 40 8.79 8.55 -0.54
C ASP A 40 9.59 9.77 -0.07
N ASP A 41 10.75 9.55 0.55
CA ASP A 41 11.58 10.58 1.18
C ASP A 41 10.93 11.35 2.36
N LEU A 42 9.93 10.74 3.03
CA LEU A 42 9.34 11.28 4.26
C LEU A 42 10.26 11.02 5.47
N GLY A 43 10.69 12.10 6.13
CA GLY A 43 11.53 12.05 7.32
C GLY A 43 10.76 11.77 8.61
N TYR A 44 11.47 11.26 9.62
CA TYR A 44 10.91 10.98 10.96
C TYR A 44 10.24 12.22 11.58
N GLY A 45 10.83 13.40 11.36
CA GLY A 45 10.37 14.66 11.92
C GLY A 45 9.31 15.40 11.10
N ASP A 46 8.84 14.86 9.97
CA ASP A 46 7.98 15.62 9.03
C ASP A 46 6.50 15.67 9.44
N LEU A 47 6.05 14.76 10.29
CA LEU A 47 4.64 14.70 10.72
C LEU A 47 4.42 15.52 11.99
N GLY A 48 3.23 16.12 12.11
CA GLY A 48 2.80 16.85 13.29
C GLY A 48 2.88 16.00 14.56
N ILE A 49 2.43 14.74 14.50
CA ILE A 49 2.49 13.79 15.63
C ILE A 49 3.91 13.39 16.07
N PHE A 50 4.93 13.70 15.27
CA PHE A 50 6.35 13.55 15.60
C PHE A 50 7.03 14.89 15.93
N GLY A 51 6.27 15.98 16.01
CA GLY A 51 6.72 17.28 16.53
C GLY A 51 7.13 18.28 15.46
N HIS A 52 6.77 18.09 14.18
CA HIS A 52 7.08 19.08 13.16
C HIS A 52 6.40 20.44 13.48
N PRO A 53 7.12 21.58 13.48
CA PRO A 53 6.55 22.85 13.95
C PRO A 53 5.55 23.50 12.98
N THR A 54 5.62 23.22 11.67
CA THR A 54 4.82 23.94 10.64
C THR A 54 4.04 23.07 9.63
N ILE A 55 4.52 21.89 9.25
CA ILE A 55 3.79 20.91 8.44
C ILE A 55 2.59 20.39 9.23
N LYS A 56 1.42 20.40 8.58
CA LYS A 56 0.16 19.92 9.15
C LYS A 56 -0.23 18.61 8.50
N THR A 57 -0.44 17.58 9.32
CA THR A 57 -0.74 16.20 8.88
C THR A 57 -1.95 15.63 9.64
N PRO A 58 -3.10 16.33 9.68
CA PRO A 58 -4.19 16.01 10.61
C PRO A 58 -4.75 14.59 10.43
N SER A 59 -4.80 14.07 9.20
CA SER A 59 -5.24 12.70 8.91
C SER A 59 -4.29 11.67 9.52
N LEU A 60 -2.98 11.82 9.30
CA LEU A 60 -1.95 10.93 9.85
C LEU A 60 -1.81 11.08 11.36
N ASP A 61 -1.95 12.29 11.89
CA ASP A 61 -1.94 12.55 13.33
C ASP A 61 -3.11 11.85 14.00
N ARG A 62 -4.31 11.92 13.41
CA ARG A 62 -5.50 11.20 13.85
C ARG A 62 -5.30 9.67 13.75
N MET A 63 -4.77 9.18 12.63
CA MET A 63 -4.48 7.74 12.45
C MET A 63 -3.53 7.21 13.55
N ALA A 64 -2.52 7.99 13.93
CA ALA A 64 -1.60 7.63 15.00
C ALA A 64 -2.26 7.63 16.39
N VAL A 65 -3.26 8.49 16.63
CA VAL A 65 -4.03 8.55 17.88
C VAL A 65 -5.06 7.41 17.97
N GLU A 66 -5.71 7.08 16.86
CA GLU A 66 -6.71 6.00 16.78
C GLU A 66 -6.09 4.60 16.69
N GLY A 67 -4.80 4.53 16.35
CA GLY A 67 -4.07 3.28 16.16
C GLY A 67 -2.80 3.19 16.99
N GLN A 68 -1.72 2.75 16.36
CA GLN A 68 -0.40 2.61 16.97
C GLN A 68 0.62 3.51 16.29
N LYS A 69 1.48 4.15 17.10
CA LYS A 69 2.64 4.93 16.65
C LYS A 69 3.92 4.27 17.13
N TRP A 70 4.90 4.12 16.24
CA TRP A 70 6.23 3.62 16.58
C TRP A 70 7.26 4.75 16.56
N THR A 71 8.05 4.86 17.63
CA THR A 71 9.17 5.82 17.74
C THR A 71 10.49 5.25 17.25
N ASN A 72 10.54 3.93 17.01
CA ASN A 72 11.73 3.20 16.60
C ASN A 72 11.36 2.18 15.51
N PHE A 73 11.06 2.69 14.32
CA PHE A 73 10.79 1.90 13.12
C PHE A 73 11.89 2.15 12.09
N TYR A 74 12.41 1.09 11.47
CA TYR A 74 13.55 1.17 10.55
C TYR A 74 13.24 0.52 9.21
N VAL A 75 13.86 1.03 8.16
CA VAL A 75 13.79 0.48 6.81
C VAL A 75 15.00 -0.37 6.48
N ALA A 76 14.84 -1.27 5.50
CA ALA A 76 15.88 -2.21 5.11
C ALA A 76 17.11 -1.54 4.44
N ALA A 77 16.97 -0.33 3.91
CA ALA A 77 18.05 0.46 3.32
C ALA A 77 17.68 1.95 3.23
N PRO A 78 18.66 2.86 3.19
CA PRO A 78 18.42 4.31 3.20
C PRO A 78 18.09 4.91 1.81
N VAL A 79 17.73 4.10 0.82
CA VAL A 79 17.39 4.56 -0.55
C VAL A 79 16.26 3.72 -1.16
N CYS A 80 15.59 4.29 -2.15
CA CYS A 80 14.31 3.82 -2.71
C CYS A 80 14.26 2.32 -3.06
N THR A 81 14.94 1.90 -4.14
CA THR A 81 14.91 0.52 -4.65
C THR A 81 15.16 -0.54 -3.56
N PRO A 82 16.27 -0.52 -2.80
CA PRO A 82 16.52 -1.52 -1.79
C PRO A 82 15.51 -1.46 -0.64
N SER A 83 15.05 -0.27 -0.22
CA SER A 83 14.03 -0.16 0.83
C SER A 83 12.71 -0.82 0.41
N ARG A 84 12.24 -0.55 -0.82
CA ARG A 84 11.02 -1.16 -1.39
C ARG A 84 11.17 -2.66 -1.57
N ALA A 85 12.35 -3.13 -1.98
CA ALA A 85 12.65 -4.56 -2.08
C ALA A 85 12.55 -5.24 -0.71
N GLY A 86 13.13 -4.63 0.33
CA GLY A 86 13.06 -5.16 1.68
C GLY A 86 11.65 -5.20 2.25
N LEU A 87 10.85 -4.16 2.02
CA LEU A 87 9.43 -4.13 2.41
C LEU A 87 8.65 -5.28 1.77
N LEU A 88 8.76 -5.45 0.45
CA LEU A 88 7.92 -6.40 -0.27
C LEU A 88 8.37 -7.85 -0.11
N THR A 89 9.66 -8.11 0.10
CA THR A 89 10.21 -9.47 0.22
C THR A 89 10.44 -9.93 1.66
N GLY A 90 10.41 -9.01 2.64
CA GLY A 90 10.81 -9.29 4.02
C GLY A 90 12.29 -9.67 4.17
N ARG A 91 13.12 -9.37 3.17
CA ARG A 91 14.54 -9.80 3.11
C ARG A 91 15.47 -8.60 3.01
N LEU A 92 16.68 -8.75 3.56
CA LEU A 92 17.74 -7.75 3.36
C LEU A 92 18.02 -7.59 1.86
N PRO A 93 18.15 -6.36 1.31
CA PRO A 93 18.20 -6.13 -0.13
C PRO A 93 19.40 -6.77 -0.83
N ILE A 94 20.49 -7.01 -0.09
CA ILE A 94 21.65 -7.75 -0.58
C ILE A 94 21.31 -9.20 -0.98
N ARG A 95 20.27 -9.79 -0.39
CA ARG A 95 19.85 -11.17 -0.67
C ARG A 95 19.01 -11.29 -1.95
N SER A 96 18.30 -10.23 -2.32
CA SER A 96 17.55 -10.14 -3.57
C SER A 96 18.35 -9.49 -4.71
N GLY A 97 19.58 -9.03 -4.45
CA GLY A 97 20.41 -8.33 -5.43
C GLY A 97 19.96 -6.90 -5.71
N MET A 98 19.07 -6.34 -4.90
CA MET A 98 18.44 -5.02 -5.12
C MET A 98 19.23 -3.86 -4.50
N CYS A 99 20.51 -4.06 -4.20
CA CYS A 99 21.42 -3.01 -3.76
C CYS A 99 22.77 -3.11 -4.45
N SER A 100 23.44 -1.97 -4.66
CA SER A 100 24.79 -1.90 -5.20
C SER A 100 25.51 -0.67 -4.63
N ASP A 101 26.82 -0.80 -4.49
CA ASP A 101 27.78 0.25 -4.18
C ASP A 101 27.98 1.24 -5.34
N LYS A 102 27.85 0.76 -6.59
CA LYS A 102 28.01 1.56 -7.82
C LYS A 102 26.71 2.22 -8.26
N ARG A 103 25.61 1.45 -8.27
CA ARG A 103 24.30 1.90 -8.76
C ARG A 103 23.23 1.66 -7.70
N ARG A 104 23.07 2.64 -6.81
CA ARG A 104 22.30 2.50 -5.55
C ARG A 104 20.81 2.24 -5.75
N VAL A 105 20.24 2.67 -6.88
CA VAL A 105 18.83 2.50 -7.24
C VAL A 105 18.71 2.17 -8.73
N LEU A 106 17.57 1.60 -9.14
CA LEU A 106 17.26 1.37 -10.54
C LEU A 106 16.86 2.66 -11.24
N PHE A 107 17.02 2.71 -12.55
CA PHE A 107 16.72 3.87 -13.38
C PHE A 107 16.01 3.44 -14.67
N PRO A 108 15.50 4.38 -15.49
CA PRO A 108 14.80 4.06 -16.75
C PRO A 108 15.67 3.35 -17.80
N ASP A 109 17.00 3.42 -17.71
CA ASP A 109 17.94 2.69 -18.55
C ASP A 109 18.34 1.31 -17.95
N SER A 110 17.83 0.96 -16.78
CA SER A 110 18.11 -0.33 -16.14
C SER A 110 17.31 -1.46 -16.79
N ASN A 111 17.99 -2.53 -17.22
CA ASN A 111 17.34 -3.71 -17.79
C ASN A 111 16.92 -4.75 -16.74
N GLY A 112 17.49 -4.69 -15.53
CA GLY A 112 17.15 -5.58 -14.42
C GLY A 112 16.07 -5.02 -13.50
N GLY A 113 15.68 -5.85 -12.53
CA GLY A 113 14.71 -5.54 -11.51
C GLY A 113 14.65 -6.63 -10.45
N LEU A 114 13.62 -6.61 -9.62
CA LEU A 114 13.39 -7.64 -8.60
C LEU A 114 13.37 -9.02 -9.26
N PRO A 115 14.21 -9.98 -8.81
CA PRO A 115 14.24 -11.31 -9.41
C PRO A 115 12.89 -12.03 -9.28
N GLN A 116 12.51 -12.78 -10.31
CA GLN A 116 11.27 -13.56 -10.32
C GLN A 116 11.22 -14.65 -9.24
N SER A 117 12.38 -15.09 -8.73
CA SER A 117 12.50 -16.04 -7.64
C SER A 117 12.14 -15.47 -6.26
N GLU A 118 12.08 -14.15 -6.12
CA GLU A 118 11.67 -13.53 -4.86
C GLU A 118 10.14 -13.64 -4.67
N ILE A 119 9.72 -14.01 -3.47
CA ILE A 119 8.31 -14.06 -3.08
C ILE A 119 7.98 -12.73 -2.42
N THR A 120 7.13 -11.94 -3.07
CA THR A 120 6.60 -10.71 -2.48
C THR A 120 5.43 -11.01 -1.53
N ILE A 121 5.13 -10.08 -0.62
CA ILE A 121 3.91 -10.11 0.19
C ILE A 121 2.65 -10.20 -0.69
N ALA A 122 2.64 -9.56 -1.87
CA ALA A 122 1.53 -9.66 -2.81
C ALA A 122 1.36 -11.11 -3.33
N ARG A 123 2.45 -11.76 -3.76
CA ARG A 123 2.41 -13.16 -4.23
C ARG A 123 1.98 -14.11 -3.11
N ALA A 124 2.45 -13.88 -1.89
CA ALA A 124 2.06 -14.67 -0.72
C ALA A 124 0.57 -14.50 -0.38
N LEU A 125 0.05 -13.27 -0.33
CA LEU A 125 -1.35 -12.99 -0.04
C LEU A 125 -2.29 -13.47 -1.16
N LYS A 126 -1.90 -13.26 -2.42
CA LYS A 126 -2.66 -13.77 -3.58
C LYS A 126 -2.80 -15.30 -3.54
N GLY A 127 -1.75 -16.02 -3.14
CA GLY A 127 -1.80 -17.46 -2.91
C GLY A 127 -2.78 -17.89 -1.79
N ASN A 128 -3.22 -16.96 -0.95
CA ASN A 128 -4.20 -17.17 0.13
C ASN A 128 -5.58 -16.54 -0.18
N GLY A 129 -5.87 -16.24 -1.45
CA GLY A 129 -7.19 -15.77 -1.89
C GLY A 129 -7.38 -14.26 -1.91
N TYR A 130 -6.33 -13.47 -1.66
CA TYR A 130 -6.43 -12.01 -1.68
C TYR A 130 -6.45 -11.46 -3.10
N GLN A 131 -7.31 -10.47 -3.34
CA GLN A 131 -7.16 -9.55 -4.47
C GLN A 131 -6.04 -8.54 -4.17
N THR A 132 -5.25 -8.17 -5.17
CA THR A 132 -4.03 -7.38 -4.96
C THR A 132 -3.91 -6.20 -5.93
N ALA A 133 -3.56 -5.02 -5.44
CA ALA A 133 -3.33 -3.84 -6.27
C ALA A 133 -2.09 -3.05 -5.83
N ALA A 134 -1.24 -2.71 -6.79
CA ALA A 134 -0.15 -1.76 -6.62
C ALA A 134 -0.55 -0.40 -7.20
N ILE A 135 -0.40 0.66 -6.41
CA ILE A 135 -0.75 2.01 -6.82
C ILE A 135 0.41 2.93 -6.49
N GLY A 136 0.92 3.64 -7.50
CA GLY A 136 2.01 4.58 -7.37
C GLY A 136 3.40 4.02 -7.66
N LYS A 137 4.42 4.52 -6.95
CA LYS A 137 5.83 4.29 -7.28
C LYS A 137 6.25 2.83 -7.06
N TRP A 138 6.67 2.17 -8.13
CA TRP A 138 7.17 0.79 -8.07
C TRP A 138 8.68 0.72 -7.72
N HIS A 139 9.54 1.20 -8.61
CA HIS A 139 10.99 1.34 -8.46
C HIS A 139 11.78 0.04 -8.22
N LEU A 140 11.25 -1.09 -8.70
CA LEU A 140 11.87 -2.42 -8.62
C LEU A 140 12.06 -3.06 -10.00
N GLY A 141 12.14 -2.25 -11.05
CA GLY A 141 12.23 -2.66 -12.46
C GLY A 141 10.97 -2.25 -13.21
N HIS A 142 11.13 -1.62 -14.36
CA HIS A 142 10.02 -0.94 -15.07
C HIS A 142 9.62 -1.64 -16.38
N LYS A 143 10.14 -2.84 -16.61
CA LYS A 143 9.86 -3.68 -17.78
C LYS A 143 9.55 -5.09 -17.28
N SER A 144 8.71 -5.83 -18.01
CA SER A 144 8.56 -7.25 -17.75
C SER A 144 9.91 -7.97 -17.96
N PRO A 145 10.28 -8.95 -17.11
CA PRO A 145 9.49 -9.58 -16.06
C PRO A 145 9.70 -8.96 -14.66
N HIS A 146 9.69 -7.63 -14.54
CA HIS A 146 9.91 -6.92 -13.27
C HIS A 146 8.79 -5.94 -12.91
N LEU A 147 7.67 -5.92 -13.65
CA LEU A 147 6.52 -5.06 -13.32
C LEU A 147 5.79 -5.57 -12.07
N PRO A 148 4.99 -4.74 -11.39
CA PRO A 148 4.18 -5.19 -10.25
C PRO A 148 3.31 -6.41 -10.59
N THR A 149 2.76 -6.46 -11.79
CA THR A 149 1.94 -7.58 -12.30
C THR A 149 2.73 -8.89 -12.44
N ASP A 150 4.05 -8.81 -12.64
CA ASP A 150 4.93 -9.98 -12.64
C ASP A 150 5.27 -10.46 -11.21
N HIS A 151 4.95 -9.67 -10.19
CA HIS A 151 5.31 -9.88 -8.79
C HIS A 151 4.10 -10.02 -7.86
N GLY A 152 3.00 -10.55 -8.40
CA GLY A 152 1.86 -11.00 -7.60
C GLY A 152 0.75 -9.97 -7.41
N PHE A 153 0.84 -8.78 -8.02
CA PHE A 153 -0.26 -7.82 -8.05
C PHE A 153 -1.22 -8.13 -9.22
N ASP A 154 -2.53 -8.10 -8.99
CA ASP A 154 -3.55 -8.27 -10.04
C ASP A 154 -3.71 -7.03 -10.91
N SER A 155 -3.36 -5.87 -10.38
CA SER A 155 -3.40 -4.61 -11.13
C SER A 155 -2.34 -3.62 -10.67
N TYR A 156 -1.96 -2.74 -11.60
CA TYR A 156 -1.03 -1.65 -11.36
C TYR A 156 -1.54 -0.32 -11.92
N PHE A 157 -1.36 0.76 -11.18
CA PHE A 157 -1.57 2.12 -11.66
C PHE A 157 -0.53 3.05 -11.05
N GLY A 158 0.44 3.53 -11.84
CA GLY A 158 1.53 4.31 -11.26
C GLY A 158 2.68 4.68 -12.19
N ILE A 159 3.63 5.45 -11.66
CA ILE A 159 4.92 5.75 -12.29
C ILE A 159 5.92 4.67 -11.83
N PRO A 160 6.59 3.93 -12.74
CA PRO A 160 7.32 2.71 -12.37
C PRO A 160 8.68 2.96 -11.70
N TYR A 161 9.12 4.21 -11.58
CA TYR A 161 10.38 4.65 -10.94
C TYR A 161 10.18 6.03 -10.30
N SER A 162 11.24 6.63 -9.74
CA SER A 162 11.11 7.98 -9.15
C SER A 162 10.64 9.01 -10.20
N ASN A 163 9.78 9.94 -9.77
CA ASN A 163 9.13 10.92 -10.64
C ASN A 163 10.07 12.00 -11.21
N ASP A 164 11.35 11.99 -10.81
CA ASP A 164 12.42 12.85 -11.30
C ASP A 164 13.31 12.19 -12.37
N MET A 165 13.24 10.86 -12.57
CA MET A 165 14.25 10.07 -13.29
C MET A 165 14.23 10.16 -14.84
N ASP A 166 13.41 11.03 -15.43
CA ASP A 166 13.36 11.28 -16.88
C ASP A 166 13.24 12.80 -17.14
N LYS A 167 14.13 13.56 -16.50
CA LYS A 167 14.15 15.02 -16.60
C LYS A 167 14.78 15.47 -17.92
N VAL A 168 14.05 16.25 -18.70
CA VAL A 168 14.46 16.72 -20.04
C VAL A 168 14.93 18.18 -20.07
N GLU A 169 14.75 18.92 -18.97
CA GLU A 169 15.25 20.29 -18.81
C GLU A 169 16.37 20.35 -17.76
N SER A 170 17.33 21.28 -17.94
CA SER A 170 18.45 21.45 -16.99
C SER A 170 18.07 22.24 -15.73
N THR A 171 16.97 23.00 -15.76
CA THR A 171 16.45 23.82 -14.65
C THR A 171 16.28 23.02 -13.36
N ASN A 172 16.65 23.56 -12.20
CA ASN A 172 16.57 22.82 -10.93
C ASN A 172 15.12 22.42 -10.55
N HIS A 173 14.97 21.37 -9.73
CA HIS A 173 13.66 20.78 -9.39
C HIS A 173 12.70 21.76 -8.70
N PHE A 174 13.22 22.64 -7.84
CA PHE A 174 12.41 23.61 -7.08
C PHE A 174 11.80 24.66 -8.01
N THR A 175 12.61 25.27 -8.87
CA THR A 175 12.14 26.22 -9.87
C THR A 175 11.15 25.58 -10.84
N LEU A 176 11.35 24.33 -11.24
CA LEU A 176 10.38 23.62 -12.08
C LEU A 176 9.05 23.38 -11.36
N ALA A 177 9.09 23.01 -10.07
CA ALA A 177 7.90 22.80 -9.27
C ALA A 177 7.12 24.11 -9.03
N GLU A 178 7.81 25.20 -8.68
CA GLU A 178 7.22 26.53 -8.47
C GLU A 178 6.52 27.07 -9.72
N ASN A 179 7.11 26.82 -10.91
CA ASN A 179 6.55 27.23 -12.20
C ASN A 179 5.63 26.16 -12.82
N GLU A 180 5.30 25.10 -12.08
CA GLU A 180 4.39 24.03 -12.52
C GLU A 180 4.82 23.32 -13.81
N ARG A 181 6.13 23.31 -14.09
CA ARG A 181 6.75 22.76 -15.30
C ARG A 181 6.88 21.23 -15.21
N TYR A 182 5.76 20.52 -15.02
CA TYR A 182 5.78 19.06 -14.93
C TYR A 182 6.23 18.39 -16.24
N GLN A 183 6.03 19.05 -17.39
CA GLN A 183 6.49 18.55 -18.69
C GLN A 183 8.01 18.50 -18.82
N ALA A 184 8.75 19.11 -17.88
CA ALA A 184 10.19 18.95 -17.76
C ALA A 184 10.61 17.53 -17.34
N TYR A 185 9.65 16.67 -17.00
CA TYR A 185 9.85 15.27 -16.61
C TYR A 185 9.01 14.36 -17.49
N ASN A 186 9.66 13.62 -18.38
CA ASN A 186 9.05 12.73 -19.35
C ASN A 186 8.67 11.35 -18.78
N VAL A 187 8.30 11.29 -17.50
CA VAL A 187 7.95 10.04 -16.82
C VAL A 187 6.60 9.51 -17.29
N PRO A 188 6.43 8.17 -17.44
CA PRO A 188 5.17 7.57 -17.84
C PRO A 188 4.26 7.35 -16.64
N LEU A 189 2.96 7.53 -16.83
CA LEU A 189 1.94 6.91 -16.00
C LEU A 189 1.47 5.63 -16.69
N MET A 190 1.51 4.53 -15.95
CA MET A 190 1.15 3.22 -16.47
C MET A 190 -0.14 2.71 -15.85
N ARG A 191 -0.88 1.91 -16.62
CA ARG A 191 -1.91 1.00 -16.14
C ARG A 191 -1.51 -0.41 -16.56
N ASP A 192 -1.28 -1.27 -15.58
CA ASP A 192 -0.78 -2.63 -15.77
C ASP A 192 0.53 -2.63 -16.59
N THR A 193 0.48 -3.06 -17.85
CA THR A 193 1.65 -3.07 -18.74
C THR A 193 1.72 -1.86 -19.67
N GLU A 194 0.65 -1.08 -19.77
CA GLU A 194 0.49 -0.04 -20.79
C GLU A 194 0.82 1.34 -20.26
N ILE A 195 1.47 2.17 -21.08
CA ILE A 195 1.64 3.59 -20.82
C ILE A 195 0.37 4.31 -21.25
N ILE A 196 -0.33 4.93 -20.31
CA ILE A 196 -1.59 5.65 -20.59
C ILE A 196 -1.38 7.17 -20.73
N GLU A 197 -0.24 7.70 -20.26
CA GLU A 197 0.07 9.12 -20.29
C GLU A 197 1.59 9.35 -20.17
N ARG A 198 2.17 10.22 -21.01
CA ARG A 198 3.59 10.61 -20.97
C ARG A 198 3.80 11.95 -21.69
N PRO A 199 4.38 12.99 -21.06
CA PRO A 199 4.71 13.07 -19.63
C PRO A 199 3.45 12.98 -18.75
N ALA A 200 3.54 12.25 -17.64
CA ALA A 200 2.49 12.24 -16.64
C ALA A 200 2.32 13.64 -16.00
N ASP A 201 1.09 14.12 -15.86
CA ASP A 201 0.78 15.36 -15.13
C ASP A 201 0.95 15.15 -13.63
N GLN A 202 2.17 15.35 -13.16
CA GLN A 202 2.59 15.14 -11.77
C GLN A 202 1.81 15.99 -10.77
N ARG A 203 1.18 17.10 -11.20
CA ARG A 203 0.33 17.93 -10.33
C ARG A 203 -0.92 17.18 -9.89
N THR A 204 -1.34 16.17 -10.65
CA THR A 204 -2.57 15.39 -10.40
C THR A 204 -2.31 14.03 -9.74
N ILE A 205 -1.05 13.60 -9.66
CA ILE A 205 -0.71 12.20 -9.36
C ILE A 205 -1.16 11.75 -7.97
N THR A 206 -0.98 12.58 -6.93
CA THR A 206 -1.44 12.23 -5.57
C THR A 206 -2.95 12.00 -5.51
N LYS A 207 -3.72 12.87 -6.17
CA LYS A 207 -5.17 12.74 -6.27
C LYS A 207 -5.56 11.47 -7.03
N ARG A 208 -4.96 11.23 -8.20
CA ARG A 208 -5.25 10.04 -9.03
C ARG A 208 -4.91 8.73 -8.31
N TYR A 209 -3.81 8.68 -7.55
CA TYR A 209 -3.48 7.51 -6.73
C TYR A 209 -4.50 7.29 -5.62
N THR A 210 -4.96 8.36 -4.96
CA THR A 210 -6.00 8.30 -3.93
C THR A 210 -7.32 7.80 -4.50
N GLU A 211 -7.75 8.34 -5.65
CA GLU A 211 -8.97 7.95 -6.34
C GLU A 211 -8.93 6.49 -6.81
N GLU A 212 -7.79 6.04 -7.36
CA GLU A 212 -7.60 4.64 -7.75
C GLU A 212 -7.67 3.72 -6.50
N ALA A 213 -7.06 4.11 -5.39
CA ALA A 213 -7.10 3.32 -4.15
C ALA A 213 -8.54 3.18 -3.62
N VAL A 214 -9.29 4.29 -3.55
CA VAL A 214 -10.70 4.28 -3.14
C VAL A 214 -11.55 3.44 -4.10
N SER A 215 -11.28 3.53 -5.41
CA SER A 215 -11.96 2.71 -6.43
C SER A 215 -11.72 1.22 -6.19
N LYS A 216 -10.47 0.81 -5.96
CA LYS A 216 -10.08 -0.58 -5.69
C LYS A 216 -10.70 -1.10 -4.39
N ILE A 217 -10.70 -0.31 -3.31
CA ILE A 217 -11.37 -0.68 -2.06
C ILE A 217 -12.85 -0.97 -2.31
N LYS A 218 -13.54 -0.12 -3.08
CA LYS A 218 -14.96 -0.31 -3.40
C LYS A 218 -15.21 -1.53 -4.28
N SER A 219 -14.34 -1.81 -5.24
CA SER A 219 -14.52 -2.94 -6.16
C SER A 219 -14.13 -4.29 -5.54
N MET A 220 -13.20 -4.30 -4.58
CA MET A 220 -12.70 -5.53 -3.96
C MET A 220 -13.42 -5.88 -2.65
N LYS A 221 -14.31 -5.01 -2.15
CA LYS A 221 -14.90 -5.07 -0.80
C LYS A 221 -15.54 -6.40 -0.37
N ASP A 222 -15.92 -7.25 -1.32
CA ASP A 222 -16.62 -8.51 -1.05
C ASP A 222 -15.64 -9.66 -0.75
N GLU A 223 -14.35 -9.48 -1.04
CA GLU A 223 -13.28 -10.45 -0.82
C GLU A 223 -12.10 -9.79 -0.07
N PRO A 224 -11.22 -10.56 0.60
CA PRO A 224 -10.02 -9.98 1.22
C PRO A 224 -9.09 -9.35 0.17
N PHE A 225 -8.53 -8.19 0.49
CA PHE A 225 -7.65 -7.47 -0.43
C PHE A 225 -6.36 -6.93 0.20
N PHE A 226 -5.36 -6.76 -0.65
CA PHE A 226 -4.10 -6.09 -0.36
C PHE A 226 -3.85 -4.94 -1.32
N ILE A 227 -3.74 -3.73 -0.78
CA ILE A 227 -3.36 -2.53 -1.54
C ILE A 227 -2.01 -2.04 -1.07
N TYR A 228 -1.06 -1.96 -2.02
CA TYR A 228 0.20 -1.26 -1.84
C TYR A 228 0.08 0.14 -2.45
N LEU A 229 -0.14 1.15 -1.61
CA LEU A 229 -0.29 2.55 -1.99
C LEU A 229 1.02 3.30 -1.77
N ALA A 230 1.85 3.34 -2.80
CA ALA A 230 3.18 3.92 -2.80
C ALA A 230 3.18 5.33 -3.39
N HIS A 231 2.91 6.35 -2.58
CA HIS A 231 2.96 7.72 -3.08
C HIS A 231 4.37 8.14 -3.48
N SER A 232 4.46 9.00 -4.50
CA SER A 232 5.73 9.61 -4.92
C SER A 232 6.10 10.82 -4.05
N LEU A 233 5.16 11.43 -3.33
CA LEU A 233 5.47 12.53 -2.42
C LEU A 233 5.93 12.01 -1.04
N PRO A 234 6.78 12.76 -0.32
CA PRO A 234 7.40 14.06 -0.67
C PRO A 234 8.70 14.00 -1.51
N HIS A 235 8.96 12.99 -2.34
CA HIS A 235 10.12 13.00 -3.22
C HIS A 235 10.02 14.17 -4.22
N ILE A 236 11.15 14.85 -4.46
CA ILE A 236 11.24 15.94 -5.43
C ILE A 236 11.08 15.41 -6.87
N PRO A 237 10.60 16.21 -7.83
CA PRO A 237 10.00 17.54 -7.68
C PRO A 237 8.64 17.50 -6.97
N LEU A 238 8.37 18.54 -6.18
CA LEU A 238 7.17 18.63 -5.34
C LEU A 238 5.99 19.28 -6.08
N PHE A 239 5.43 18.59 -7.07
CA PHE A 239 4.19 19.03 -7.72
C PHE A 239 2.95 18.74 -6.85
N ARG A 240 1.92 19.58 -6.97
CA ARG A 240 0.69 19.51 -6.16
C ARG A 240 -0.52 19.98 -6.96
N SER A 241 -1.72 19.49 -6.63
CA SER A 241 -2.96 19.98 -7.20
C SER A 241 -3.28 21.38 -6.65
N GLU A 242 -4.10 22.13 -7.39
CA GLU A 242 -4.53 23.49 -7.03
C GLU A 242 -5.07 23.59 -5.60
N GLU A 243 -5.86 22.60 -5.18
CA GLU A 243 -6.51 22.57 -3.86
C GLU A 243 -5.54 22.56 -2.67
N PHE A 244 -4.29 22.13 -2.89
CA PHE A 244 -3.26 22.09 -1.86
C PHE A 244 -2.24 23.23 -1.97
N LYS A 245 -2.38 24.12 -2.96
CA LYS A 245 -1.55 25.33 -3.02
C LYS A 245 -1.85 26.21 -1.80
N ASN A 246 -0.80 26.58 -1.06
CA ASN A 246 -0.87 27.43 0.13
C ASN A 246 -1.73 26.87 1.29
N ALA A 247 -2.11 25.59 1.26
CA ALA A 247 -2.86 24.95 2.34
C ALA A 247 -2.00 24.74 3.62
N SER A 248 -0.68 24.79 3.49
CA SER A 248 0.27 24.83 4.60
C SER A 248 1.38 25.87 4.35
N LEU A 249 2.09 26.27 5.40
CA LEU A 249 3.25 27.18 5.30
C LEU A 249 4.37 26.59 4.42
N ALA A 250 4.48 25.27 4.35
CA ALA A 250 5.42 24.57 3.47
C ALA A 250 4.88 24.37 2.05
N GLY A 251 3.63 24.79 1.77
CA GLY A 251 2.97 24.59 0.48
C GLY A 251 2.56 23.14 0.20
N PHE A 252 2.61 22.25 1.19
CA PHE A 252 2.16 20.85 1.11
C PHE A 252 1.45 20.47 2.41
N THR A 253 0.23 19.97 2.32
CA THR A 253 -0.38 19.20 3.41
C THR A 253 -0.11 17.73 3.13
N ALA A 254 0.46 17.01 4.09
CA ALA A 254 0.50 15.56 3.97
C ALA A 254 -0.94 15.03 4.05
N MET A 255 -1.20 14.00 3.25
CA MET A 255 -2.49 13.34 3.05
C MET A 255 -3.21 13.00 4.35
#